data_AF-A0A2D7CNJ0-F1
#
_entry.id   AF-A0A2D7CNJ0-F1
#
_cell.length_a   1.000
_cell.length_b   1.000
_cell.length_c   1.000
_cell.angle_alpha   90.00
_cell.angle_beta   90.00
_cell.angle_gamma   90.00
#
_symmetry.space_group_name_H-M   'P 1'
#
loop_
_entity.id
_entity.type
_entity.pdbx_description
1 polymer ?
#
loop_
_entity_poly.entity_id
_entity_poly.type
_entity_poly.pdbx_seq_one_letter_code
_entity_poly.pdbx_strand_id
1 'polypeptide(L)'
;MFELSPELTFLLWAVALTFIQLIISLLGAAQQHGLTTLAGNRENIGSTSGWAGRAQRAYRNMLDNLVLFAILVIVAHIAGISNELTVLGAQLFFWGRLAYSLIYVVGIAWLRTAAFLVSILGLILIFLQLV
;
A
#
# COMPACT_ATOMS: atom_id res chain seq x y z
N MET A 1 -24.69 13.38 -7.95
CA MET A 1 -23.51 12.50 -7.96
C MET A 1 -22.75 12.81 -6.68
N PHE A 2 -22.49 11.84 -5.80
CA PHE A 2 -21.71 12.12 -4.59
C PHE A 2 -20.27 12.42 -5.01
N GLU A 3 -19.78 13.63 -4.75
CA GLU A 3 -18.38 13.97 -4.97
C GLU A 3 -17.57 13.48 -3.77
N LEU A 4 -16.59 12.62 -4.03
CA LEU A 4 -15.66 12.14 -2.99
C LEU A 4 -14.72 13.27 -2.61
N SER A 5 -14.40 13.38 -1.32
CA SER A 5 -13.31 14.26 -0.89
C SER A 5 -11.98 13.79 -1.53
N PRO A 6 -10.98 14.68 -1.68
CA PRO A 6 -9.68 14.30 -2.20
C PRO A 6 -9.05 13.14 -1.39
N GLU A 7 -9.17 13.15 -0.07
CA GLU A 7 -8.66 12.10 0.81
C GLU A 7 -9.33 10.74 0.55
N LEU A 8 -10.66 10.72 0.41
CA LEU A 8 -11.40 9.50 0.05
C LEU A 8 -11.04 9.01 -1.35
N THR A 9 -10.78 9.92 -2.28
CA THR A 9 -10.30 9.57 -3.62
C THR A 9 -8.93 8.88 -3.55
N PHE A 10 -8.00 9.39 -2.74
CA PHE A 10 -6.70 8.73 -2.52
C PHE A 10 -6.84 7.39 -1.79
N LEU A 11 -7.79 7.25 -0.86
CA LEU A 11 -8.10 5.96 -0.25
C LEU A 11 -8.57 4.95 -1.29
N LEU A 12 -9.46 5.34 -2.21
CA LEU A 12 -9.90 4.48 -3.31
C LEU A 12 -8.73 4.05 -4.20
N TRP A 13 -7.84 4.98 -4.56
CA TRP A 13 -6.63 4.66 -5.32
C TRP A 13 -5.65 3.77 -4.54
N ALA A 14 -5.52 3.93 -3.22
CA ALA A 14 -4.71 3.06 -2.37
C ALA A 14 -5.27 1.63 -2.32
N VAL A 15 -6.59 1.45 -2.34
CA VAL A 15 -7.22 0.13 -2.51
C VAL A 15 -6.86 -0.48 -3.86
N ALA A 16 -6.99 0.29 -4.95
CA ALA A 16 -6.60 -0.18 -6.29
C ALA A 16 -5.11 -0.57 -6.36
N LEU A 17 -4.22 0.25 -5.79
CA LEU A 17 -2.79 -0.05 -5.70
C LEU A 17 -2.52 -1.34 -4.91
N THR A 18 -3.23 -1.55 -3.80
CA THR A 18 -3.10 -2.78 -3.00
C THR A 18 -3.52 -4.01 -3.78
N PHE A 19 -4.61 -3.91 -4.55
CA PHE A 19 -5.08 -4.98 -5.41
C PHE A 19 -4.09 -5.29 -6.56
N ILE A 20 -3.50 -4.26 -7.17
CA ILE A 20 -2.45 -4.42 -8.18
C ILE A 20 -1.24 -5.14 -7.58
N GLN A 21 -0.80 -4.75 -6.38
CA GLN A 21 0.33 -5.41 -5.71
C GLN A 21 0.02 -6.88 -5.34
N LEU A 22 -1.23 -7.18 -4.95
CA LEU A 22 -1.69 -8.56 -4.76
C LEU A 22 -1.52 -9.37 -6.05
N ILE A 23 -2.00 -8.88 -7.18
CA ILE A 23 -1.88 -9.56 -8.47
C ILE A 23 -0.40 -9.80 -8.82
N ILE A 24 0.45 -8.77 -8.72
CA ILE A 24 1.89 -8.90 -9.00
C ILE A 24 2.53 -9.97 -8.10
N SER A 25 2.20 -9.98 -6.80
CA SER A 25 2.69 -10.99 -5.87
C SER A 25 2.22 -12.40 -6.26
N LEU A 26 0.98 -12.57 -6.69
CA LEU A 26 0.44 -13.86 -7.11
C LEU A 26 1.09 -14.36 -8.40
N LEU A 27 1.29 -13.49 -9.38
CA LEU A 27 1.99 -13.81 -10.64
C LEU A 27 3.43 -14.24 -10.37
N GLY A 28 4.15 -13.52 -9.51
CA GLY A 28 5.51 -13.90 -9.11
C GLY A 28 5.58 -15.25 -8.40
N ALA A 29 4.63 -15.52 -7.50
CA ALA A 29 4.53 -16.83 -6.86
C ALA A 29 4.19 -17.94 -7.87
N ALA A 30 3.30 -17.68 -8.82
CA ALA A 30 2.89 -18.64 -9.85
C ALA A 30 4.05 -19.01 -10.77
N GLN A 31 4.91 -18.05 -11.10
CA GLN A 31 6.12 -18.29 -11.86
C GLN A 31 7.09 -19.26 -11.15
N GLN A 32 7.15 -19.22 -9.81
CA GLN A 32 8.10 -20.05 -9.05
C GLN A 32 7.53 -21.42 -8.65
N HIS A 33 6.25 -21.47 -8.29
CA HIS A 33 5.64 -22.68 -7.71
C HIS A 33 4.65 -23.39 -8.64
N GLY A 34 4.25 -22.74 -9.74
CA GLY A 34 3.23 -23.23 -10.66
C GLY A 34 1.80 -22.98 -10.17
N LEU A 35 0.86 -22.82 -11.12
CA LEU A 35 -0.54 -22.50 -10.81
C LEU A 35 -1.29 -23.63 -10.08
N THR A 36 -0.99 -24.89 -10.42
CA THR A 36 -1.62 -26.07 -9.79
C THR A 36 -1.29 -26.14 -8.30
N THR A 37 -0.02 -25.92 -7.95
CA THR A 37 0.46 -25.85 -6.57
C THR A 37 -0.21 -24.70 -5.80
N LEU A 38 -0.34 -23.53 -6.42
CA LEU A 38 -0.97 -22.37 -5.77
C LEU A 38 -2.49 -22.47 -5.66
N ALA A 39 -3.15 -23.26 -6.50
CA ALA A 39 -4.57 -23.53 -6.42
C ALA A 39 -4.92 -24.57 -5.33
N GLY A 40 -3.98 -25.45 -4.99
CA GLY A 40 -4.11 -26.38 -3.87
C GLY A 40 -3.90 -25.72 -2.50
N ASN A 41 -3.83 -26.52 -1.44
CA ASN A 41 -3.68 -26.06 -0.05
C ASN A 41 -2.31 -25.43 0.27
N ARG A 42 -1.39 -25.38 -0.70
CA ARG A 42 -0.02 -24.80 -0.57
C ARG A 42 0.78 -25.40 0.59
N GLU A 43 0.51 -26.65 0.91
CA GLU A 43 1.29 -27.41 1.88
C GLU A 43 2.67 -27.73 1.31
N ASN A 44 3.72 -27.65 2.14
CA ASN A 44 5.10 -27.96 1.79
C ASN A 44 5.70 -27.12 0.63
N ILE A 45 5.14 -25.95 0.31
CA ILE A 45 5.74 -25.05 -0.69
C ILE A 45 6.92 -24.29 -0.08
N GLY A 46 8.03 -24.20 -0.81
CA GLY A 46 9.18 -23.39 -0.42
C GLY A 46 8.87 -21.90 -0.39
N SER A 47 9.71 -21.11 0.28
CA SER A 47 9.55 -19.65 0.30
C SER A 47 9.79 -19.04 -1.08
N THR A 48 8.92 -18.12 -1.51
CA THR A 48 9.11 -17.33 -2.72
C THR A 48 10.35 -16.42 -2.58
N SER A 49 11.31 -16.54 -3.50
CA SER A 49 12.60 -15.84 -3.44
C SER A 49 12.73 -14.76 -4.52
N GLY A 50 13.85 -14.04 -4.52
CA GLY A 50 14.15 -13.03 -5.56
C GLY A 50 13.12 -11.90 -5.62
N TRP A 51 12.78 -11.49 -6.86
CA TRP A 51 11.84 -10.39 -7.12
C TRP A 51 10.42 -10.72 -6.65
N ALA A 52 9.96 -11.96 -6.83
CA ALA A 52 8.61 -12.38 -6.43
C ALA A 52 8.46 -12.38 -4.90
N GLY A 53 9.51 -12.81 -4.17
CA GLY A 53 9.55 -12.70 -2.72
C GLY A 53 9.50 -11.23 -2.24
N ARG A 54 10.17 -10.32 -2.95
CA ARG A 54 10.09 -8.88 -2.66
C ARG A 54 8.70 -8.31 -2.95
N ALA A 55 8.06 -8.70 -4.05
CA ALA A 55 6.69 -8.31 -4.37
C ALA A 55 5.70 -8.75 -3.28
N GLN A 56 5.82 -9.99 -2.78
CA GLN A 56 4.98 -10.47 -1.68
C GLN A 56 5.19 -9.68 -0.38
N ARG A 57 6.43 -9.30 -0.06
CA ARG A 57 6.72 -8.43 1.09
C ARG A 57 6.21 -7.01 0.89
N ALA A 58 6.29 -6.46 -0.32
CA ALA A 58 5.75 -5.15 -0.66
C ALA A 58 4.23 -5.11 -0.50
N TYR A 59 3.53 -6.11 -1.05
CA TYR A 59 2.08 -6.25 -0.91
C TYR A 59 1.63 -6.34 0.55
N ARG A 60 2.27 -7.20 1.36
CA ARG A 60 1.95 -7.30 2.80
C ARG A 60 2.17 -5.98 3.52
N ASN A 61 3.27 -5.30 3.23
CA ASN A 61 3.56 -3.98 3.80
C ASN A 61 2.51 -2.93 3.40
N MET A 62 2.03 -2.95 2.14
CA MET A 62 0.93 -2.08 1.71
C MET A 62 -0.36 -2.39 2.47
N LEU A 63 -0.71 -3.68 2.63
CA LEU A 63 -1.93 -4.10 3.31
C LEU A 63 -1.96 -3.64 4.78
N ASP A 64 -0.87 -3.82 5.52
CA ASP A 64 -0.77 -3.36 6.92
C ASP A 64 -0.97 -1.85 7.05
N ASN A 65 -0.49 -1.08 6.08
CA ASN A 65 -0.56 0.37 6.11
C ASN A 65 -1.83 0.95 5.49
N LEU A 66 -2.48 0.21 4.59
CA LEU A 66 -3.80 0.57 4.07
C LEU A 66 -4.81 0.65 5.21
N VAL A 67 -4.74 -0.25 6.19
CA VAL A 67 -5.63 -0.23 7.37
C VAL A 67 -5.48 1.09 8.13
N LEU A 68 -4.23 1.51 8.41
CA LEU A 68 -3.96 2.77 9.11
C LEU A 68 -4.48 3.97 8.31
N PHE A 69 -4.19 4.01 7.01
CA PHE A 69 -4.63 5.09 6.13
C PHE A 69 -6.15 5.17 6.03
N ALA A 70 -6.81 4.02 5.84
CA ALA A 70 -8.25 3.93 5.75
C ALA A 70 -8.93 4.46 7.02
N ILE A 71 -8.45 4.04 8.20
CA ILE A 71 -9.00 4.51 9.48
C ILE A 71 -8.87 6.02 9.60
N LEU A 72 -7.68 6.58 9.35
CA LEU A 72 -7.47 8.03 9.46
C LEU A 72 -8.35 8.83 8.48
N VAL A 73 -8.41 8.42 7.22
CA VAL A 73 -9.22 9.09 6.20
C VAL A 73 -10.72 9.00 6.51
N ILE A 74 -11.19 7.84 6.96
CA ILE A 74 -12.61 7.65 7.32
C ILE A 74 -12.97 8.49 8.55
N VAL A 75 -12.11 8.53 9.57
CA VAL A 75 -12.34 9.38 10.76
C VAL A 75 -12.37 10.86 10.36
N ALA A 76 -11.42 11.31 9.54
CA ALA A 76 -11.40 12.68 9.02
C ALA A 76 -12.71 13.02 8.28
N HIS A 77 -13.17 12.13 7.41
CA HIS A 77 -14.40 12.30 6.65
C HIS A 77 -15.64 12.38 7.56
N ILE A 78 -15.78 11.48 8.55
CA ILE A 78 -16.91 11.48 9.49
C ILE A 78 -16.89 12.72 10.38
N ALA A 79 -15.70 13.19 10.77
CA ALA A 79 -15.53 14.41 11.57
C ALA A 79 -15.74 15.70 10.76
N GLY A 80 -15.89 15.62 9.43
CA GLY A 80 -15.96 16.79 8.56
C GLY A 80 -14.65 17.57 8.44
N ILE A 81 -13.52 16.94 8.76
CA ILE A 81 -12.18 17.56 8.72
C ILE A 81 -11.57 17.28 7.35
N SER A 82 -11.45 18.33 6.53
CA SER A 82 -10.73 18.31 5.25
C SER A 82 -10.05 19.66 5.05
N ASN A 83 -8.72 19.64 4.93
CA ASN A 83 -7.89 20.83 4.77
C ASN A 83 -6.62 20.51 3.96
N GLU A 84 -5.80 21.51 3.69
CA GLU A 84 -4.60 21.35 2.86
C GLU A 84 -3.63 20.29 3.41
N LEU A 85 -3.53 20.14 4.73
CA LEU A 85 -2.64 19.17 5.38
C LEU A 85 -3.19 17.75 5.31
N THR A 86 -4.50 17.54 5.43
CA THR A 86 -5.11 16.20 5.24
C THR A 86 -4.97 15.74 3.80
N VAL A 87 -5.17 16.65 2.83
CA VAL A 87 -4.99 16.37 1.40
C VAL A 87 -3.53 16.07 1.08
N LEU A 88 -2.59 16.89 1.56
CA LEU A 88 -1.15 16.64 1.39
C LEU A 88 -0.75 15.31 2.02
N GLY A 89 -1.25 15.01 3.22
CA GLY A 89 -0.98 13.74 3.89
C GLY A 89 -1.44 12.53 3.08
N ALA A 90 -2.62 12.61 2.47
CA ALA A 90 -3.15 11.58 1.58
C ALA A 90 -2.32 11.40 0.30
N GLN A 91 -1.86 12.50 -0.30
CA GLN A 91 -0.96 12.48 -1.46
C GLN A 91 0.39 11.82 -1.12
N LEU A 92 1.03 12.24 -0.02
CA LEU A 92 2.32 11.70 0.42
C LEU A 92 2.22 10.20 0.73
N PHE A 93 1.13 9.78 1.38
CA PHE A 93 0.85 8.38 1.61
C PHE A 93 0.78 7.60 0.29
N PHE A 94 -0.11 8.00 -0.62
CA PHE A 94 -0.35 7.24 -1.85
C PHE A 94 0.91 7.17 -2.74
N TRP A 95 1.53 8.31 -3.05
CA TRP A 95 2.69 8.35 -3.94
C TRP A 95 3.93 7.71 -3.30
N GLY A 96 4.11 7.87 -1.98
CA GLY A 96 5.14 7.17 -1.23
C GLY A 96 4.99 5.65 -1.30
N ARG A 97 3.75 5.13 -1.22
CA ARG A 97 3.45 3.70 -1.38
C ARG A 97 3.68 3.18 -2.77
N LEU A 98 3.27 3.94 -3.79
CA LEU A 98 3.54 3.58 -5.17
C LEU A 98 5.04 3.47 -5.41
N ALA A 99 5.81 4.51 -5.07
CA ALA A 99 7.26 4.52 -5.19
C ALA A 99 7.91 3.38 -4.40
N TYR A 100 7.54 3.21 -3.12
CA TYR A 100 8.05 2.13 -2.27
C TYR A 100 7.90 0.76 -2.94
N SER A 101 6.70 0.45 -3.45
CA SER A 101 6.40 -0.86 -4.03
C SER A 101 7.28 -1.14 -5.25
N LEU A 102 7.42 -0.17 -6.16
CA LEU A 102 8.26 -0.29 -7.35
C LEU A 102 9.74 -0.47 -6.98
N ILE A 103 10.26 0.40 -6.11
CA ILE A 103 11.67 0.37 -5.68
C ILE A 103 12.00 -0.95 -4.97
N TYR A 104 11.08 -1.44 -4.13
CA TYR A 104 11.31 -2.67 -3.38
C TYR A 104 11.28 -3.91 -4.28
N VAL A 105 10.37 -3.98 -5.25
CA VAL A 105 10.37 -5.08 -6.23
C VAL A 105 11.67 -5.10 -7.03
N VAL A 106 12.15 -3.94 -7.49
CA VAL A 106 13.45 -3.83 -8.17
C VAL A 106 14.61 -4.26 -7.26
N GLY A 107 14.55 -3.93 -5.96
CA GLY A 107 15.52 -4.38 -4.96
C GLY A 107 16.55 -3.32 -4.56
N ILE A 108 16.24 -2.04 -4.74
CA ILE A 108 17.14 -0.94 -4.34
C ILE A 108 16.98 -0.67 -2.84
N ALA A 109 17.99 -1.05 -2.07
CA ALA A 109 18.06 -0.80 -0.63
C ALA A 109 18.13 0.70 -0.32
N TRP A 110 17.70 1.09 0.88
CA TRP A 110 17.64 2.47 1.40
C TRP A 110 16.69 3.42 0.66
N LEU A 111 16.67 3.43 -0.67
CA LEU A 111 15.73 4.23 -1.45
C LEU A 111 14.28 3.82 -1.16
N ARG A 112 14.01 2.52 -1.01
CA ARG A 112 12.69 2.05 -0.55
C ARG A 112 12.38 2.57 0.86
N THR A 113 13.36 2.66 1.74
CA THR A 113 13.14 3.16 3.11
C THR A 113 12.78 4.64 3.09
N ALA A 114 13.44 5.45 2.26
CA ALA A 114 13.08 6.86 2.07
C ALA A 114 11.62 7.01 1.59
N ALA A 115 11.21 6.25 0.56
CA ALA A 115 9.84 6.26 0.07
C ALA A 115 8.81 5.81 1.13
N PHE A 116 9.17 4.81 1.93
CA PHE A 116 8.36 4.39 3.07
C PHE A 116 8.16 5.53 4.07
N LEU A 117 9.25 6.21 4.47
CA LEU A 117 9.19 7.32 5.42
C LEU A 117 8.32 8.47 4.91
N VAL A 118 8.39 8.81 3.61
CA VAL A 118 7.48 9.79 2.99
C VAL A 118 6.01 9.40 3.18
N SER A 119 5.68 8.12 2.98
CA SER A 119 4.31 7.65 3.20
C SER A 119 3.88 7.72 4.68
N ILE A 120 4.80 7.49 5.62
CA ILE A 120 4.53 7.57 7.06
C ILE A 120 4.32 9.03 7.49
N LEU A 121 5.08 9.97 6.94
CA LEU A 121 4.83 11.40 7.16
C LEU A 121 3.41 11.79 6.75
N GLY A 122 2.91 11.21 5.65
CA GLY A 122 1.52 11.40 5.24
C GLY A 122 0.49 10.98 6.28
N LEU A 123 0.69 9.81 6.91
CA LEU A 123 -0.17 9.34 8.01
C LEU A 123 -0.10 10.27 9.24
N ILE A 124 1.11 10.70 9.59
CA ILE A 124 1.33 11.60 10.73
C ILE A 124 0.62 12.94 10.51
N LEU A 125 0.72 13.51 9.30
CA LEU A 125 0.04 14.77 8.98
C LEU A 125 -1.47 14.66 9.16
N ILE A 126 -2.09 13.59 8.63
CA ILE A 126 -3.54 13.40 8.80
C ILE A 126 -3.88 13.24 10.28
N PHE A 127 -3.14 12.40 11.01
CA PHE A 127 -3.37 12.17 12.44
C PHE A 127 -3.32 13.47 13.25
N LEU A 128 -2.33 14.34 13.00
CA LEU A 128 -2.17 15.62 13.69
C LEU A 128 -3.30 16.63 13.40
N GLN A 129 -4.11 16.42 12.36
CA GLN A 129 -5.29 17.24 12.10
C GLN A 129 -6.55 16.72 12.81
N LEU A 130 -6.49 15.51 13.38
CA LEU A 130 -7.62 14.86 14.06
C LEU A 130 -7.57 14.98 15.59
N VAL A 131 -6.46 15.51 16.13
CA VAL A 131 -6.24 15.74 17.58
C VAL A 131 -6.00 17.21 17.84
#